data_AF-A0A1I9G5R5-F1
#
_entry.id   AF-A0A1I9G5R5-F1
#
_cell.length_a   1.000
_cell.length_b   1.000
_cell.length_c   1.000
_cell.angle_alpha   90.00
_cell.angle_beta   90.00
_cell.angle_gamma   90.00
#
_symmetry.space_group_name_H-M   'P 1'
#
loop_
_entity.id
_entity.type
_entity.pdbx_description
1 polymer ?
#
loop_
_entity_poly.entity_id
_entity_poly.type
_entity_poly.pdbx_seq_one_letter_code
_entity_poly.pdbx_strand_id
1 'polypeptide(L)'
;AFGNAVTVQNNNSSRFGKFIRVNYRENGMVSGANVEIYLLEKSRIISQAVDERNYHVFYYLLNGASEEERQRHYLMQPTEYSYLNQVNNCIKVCFQ
;
A
#
# COMPACT_ATOMS: atom_id res chain seq x y z
N ALA A 1 -3.50 -3.10 0.88
CA ALA A 1 -2.43 -2.42 1.65
C ALA A 1 -1.13 -2.30 0.85
N PHE A 2 -0.51 -3.40 0.40
CA PHE A 2 0.84 -3.39 -0.20
C PHE A 2 0.95 -2.82 -1.62
N GLY A 3 -0.12 -2.87 -2.41
CA GLY A 3 -0.10 -2.42 -3.81
C GLY A 3 -0.97 -1.18 -4.08
N ASN A 4 -1.48 -0.53 -3.04
CA ASN A 4 -2.36 0.63 -3.16
C ASN A 4 -1.76 1.85 -2.45
N ALA A 5 -1.98 3.03 -3.01
CA ALA A 5 -1.50 4.30 -2.48
C ALA A 5 -2.51 5.43 -2.75
N VAL A 6 -2.31 6.59 -2.09
CA VAL A 6 -3.01 7.83 -2.45
C VAL A 6 -2.33 8.48 -3.63
N THR A 7 -3.15 8.87 -4.60
CA THR A 7 -2.81 9.71 -5.74
C THR A 7 -3.74 10.91 -5.76
N VAL A 8 -3.42 11.95 -6.53
CA VAL A 8 -4.24 13.17 -6.63
C VAL A 8 -5.70 12.88 -6.99
N GLN A 9 -5.94 11.85 -7.81
CA GLN A 9 -7.27 11.52 -8.32
C GLN A 9 -7.99 10.42 -7.52
N ASN A 10 -7.27 9.65 -6.70
CA ASN A 10 -7.82 8.47 -6.02
C ASN A 10 -7.03 8.15 -4.75
N ASN A 11 -7.74 8.11 -3.61
CA ASN A 11 -7.19 7.83 -2.29
C ASN A 11 -6.82 6.34 -2.08
N ASN A 12 -7.21 5.45 -2.99
CA ASN A 12 -6.92 4.03 -2.94
C ASN A 12 -6.55 3.47 -4.33
N SER A 13 -5.70 4.21 -5.04
CA SER A 13 -5.23 3.85 -6.38
C SER A 13 -4.40 2.56 -6.34
N SER A 14 -4.81 1.54 -7.08
CA SER A 14 -3.99 0.35 -7.30
C SER A 14 -2.82 0.69 -8.21
N ARG A 15 -1.60 0.39 -7.75
CA ARG A 15 -0.35 0.64 -8.48
C ARG A 15 0.25 -0.65 -9.07
N PHE A 16 -0.64 -1.60 -9.33
CA PHE A 16 -0.36 -2.87 -10.01
C PHE A 16 -1.63 -3.28 -10.77
N GLY A 17 -1.43 -3.94 -11.91
CA GLY A 17 -2.48 -4.68 -12.60
C GLY A 17 -2.69 -6.04 -11.94
N LYS A 18 -3.93 -6.53 -11.91
CA LYS A 18 -4.26 -7.87 -11.42
C LYS A 18 -5.10 -8.60 -12.44
N PHE A 19 -4.71 -9.82 -12.77
CA PHE A 19 -5.55 -10.77 -13.49
C PHE A 19 -5.97 -11.87 -12.52
N ILE A 20 -7.28 -12.06 -12.35
CA ILE A 20 -7.83 -13.05 -11.43
C ILE A 20 -8.50 -14.13 -12.27
N ARG A 21 -7.97 -15.35 -12.24
CA ARG A 21 -8.56 -16.52 -12.87
C ARG A 21 -9.29 -17.33 -11.81
N VAL A 22 -10.60 -17.49 -11.96
CA VAL A 22 -11.40 -18.37 -11.10
C VAL A 22 -11.56 -19.71 -11.80
N ASN A 23 -11.23 -20.80 -11.09
CA ASN A 23 -11.35 -22.15 -11.59
C ASN A 23 -12.65 -22.76 -11.09
N TYR A 24 -13.38 -23.43 -11.99
CA TYR A 24 -14.65 -24.09 -11.70
C TYR A 24 -14.51 -25.59 -11.92
N ARG A 25 -15.22 -26.38 -11.11
CA ARG A 25 -15.44 -27.81 -11.33
C ARG A 25 -16.53 -28.00 -12.38
N GLU A 26 -16.64 -29.21 -12.93
CA GLU A 26 -17.70 -29.56 -13.89
C GLU A 26 -19.12 -29.33 -13.35
N ASN A 27 -19.30 -29.44 -12.03
CA ASN A 27 -20.58 -29.16 -11.36
C ASN A 27 -20.83 -27.65 -11.09
N GLY A 28 -19.99 -26.76 -11.64
CA GLY A 28 -20.13 -25.31 -11.49
C GLY A 28 -19.64 -24.74 -10.16
N MET A 29 -19.16 -25.57 -9.22
CA MET A 29 -18.59 -25.09 -7.96
C MET A 29 -17.19 -24.52 -8.16
N VAL A 30 -16.85 -23.44 -7.44
CA VAL A 30 -15.50 -22.87 -7.45
C VAL A 30 -14.53 -23.89 -6.86
N SER A 31 -13.51 -24.26 -7.64
CA SER A 31 -12.41 -25.14 -7.21
C SER A 31 -11.22 -24.37 -6.65
N GLY A 32 -11.05 -23.12 -7.06
CA GLY A 32 -9.98 -22.24 -6.59
C GLY A 32 -9.86 -20.97 -7.42
N ALA A 33 -8.86 -20.16 -7.13
CA ALA A 33 -8.53 -18.99 -7.91
C ALA A 33 -7.01 -18.80 -7.99
N ASN A 34 -6.54 -18.22 -9.09
CA ASN A 34 -5.18 -17.78 -9.27
C ASN A 34 -5.17 -16.27 -9.51
N VAL A 35 -4.20 -15.57 -8.93
CA VAL A 35 -4.03 -14.13 -9.09
C VAL A 35 -2.64 -13.88 -9.63
N GLU A 36 -2.58 -13.27 -10.81
CA GLU A 36 -1.34 -12.82 -11.43
C GLU A 36 -1.24 -11.30 -11.30
N ILE A 37 -0.08 -10.83 -10.83
CA ILE A 37 0.21 -9.42 -10.59
C ILE A 37 1.10 -8.90 -11.71
N TYR A 38 0.73 -7.75 -12.25
CA TYR A 38 1.40 -7.11 -13.38
C TYR A 38 1.84 -5.70 -13.00
N LEU A 39 3.01 -5.30 -13.50
CA LEU A 39 3.47 -3.90 -13.52
C LEU A 39 3.33 -3.17 -12.17
N LEU A 40 3.83 -3.77 -11.09
CA LEU A 40 3.92 -3.07 -9.82
C LEU A 40 4.82 -1.83 -9.97
N GLU A 41 4.32 -0.66 -9.61
CA GLU A 41 5.04 0.60 -9.67
C GLU A 41 6.10 0.67 -8.54
N LYS A 42 7.25 0.03 -8.75
CA LYS A 42 8.34 -0.03 -7.76
C LYS A 42 8.97 1.34 -7.47
N SER A 43 8.97 2.24 -8.45
CA SER A 43 9.52 3.61 -8.32
C SER A 43 8.85 4.41 -7.19
N ARG A 44 7.57 4.14 -6.91
CA ARG A 44 6.82 4.82 -5.84
C ARG A 44 7.44 4.66 -4.45
N ILE A 45 8.21 3.61 -4.22
CA ILE A 45 8.90 3.41 -2.93
C ILE A 45 9.90 4.54 -2.69
N ILE A 46 10.61 4.96 -3.74
CA ILE A 46 11.74 5.89 -3.64
C ILE A 46 11.27 7.34 -3.82
N SER A 47 10.25 7.58 -4.65
CA SER A 47 9.79 8.92 -4.99
C SER A 47 8.27 8.98 -5.15
N GLN A 48 7.64 10.06 -4.70
CA GLN A 48 6.22 10.33 -4.88
C GLN A 48 6.01 11.72 -5.50
N ALA A 49 4.98 11.87 -6.33
CA ALA A 49 4.58 13.17 -6.85
C ALA A 49 3.95 14.05 -5.75
N VAL A 50 3.83 15.35 -6.02
CA VAL A 50 3.16 16.30 -5.10
C VAL A 50 1.74 15.84 -4.80
N ASP A 51 1.39 15.88 -3.50
CA ASP A 51 0.11 15.43 -2.93
C ASP A 51 -0.20 13.93 -3.09
N GLU A 52 0.78 13.13 -3.53
CA GLU A 52 0.70 11.67 -3.50
C GLU A 52 1.40 11.07 -2.28
N ARG A 53 1.09 9.81 -1.99
CA ARG A 53 1.70 9.05 -0.88
C ARG A 53 2.41 7.80 -1.36
N ASN A 54 3.23 7.25 -0.47
CA ASN A 54 3.77 5.91 -0.62
C ASN A 54 2.67 4.86 -0.38
N TYR A 55 3.00 3.57 -0.49
CA TYR A 55 2.05 2.49 -0.27
C TYR A 55 1.46 2.51 1.15
N HIS A 56 0.16 2.20 1.25
CA HIS A 56 -0.59 2.26 2.51
C HIS A 56 0.03 1.43 3.63
N VAL A 57 0.71 0.33 3.29
CA VAL A 57 1.35 -0.56 4.28
C VAL A 57 2.30 0.17 5.21
N PHE A 58 3.08 1.15 4.73
CA PHE A 58 4.02 1.87 5.57
C PHE A 58 3.31 2.67 6.65
N TYR A 59 2.25 3.39 6.27
CA TYR A 59 1.47 4.17 7.23
C TYR A 59 0.66 3.29 8.18
N TYR A 60 0.15 2.15 7.71
CA TYR A 60 -0.53 1.18 8.57
C TYR A 60 0.41 0.54 9.59
N LEU A 61 1.65 0.22 9.19
CA LEU A 61 2.66 -0.27 10.12
C LEU A 61 2.96 0.77 11.20
N LEU A 62 3.27 2.01 10.81
CA LEU A 62 3.70 3.04 11.74
C LEU A 62 2.59 3.52 12.69
N ASN A 63 1.34 3.54 12.23
CA ASN A 63 0.18 3.91 13.05
C ASN A 63 -0.42 2.73 13.82
N GLY A 64 -0.24 1.50 13.34
CA GLY A 64 -0.80 0.28 13.92
C GLY A 64 0.12 -0.45 14.90
N ALA A 65 1.43 -0.14 14.89
CA ALA A 65 2.38 -0.77 15.80
C ALA A 65 2.14 -0.36 17.26
N SER A 66 2.13 -1.37 18.14
CA SER A 66 2.18 -1.18 19.59
C SER A 66 3.49 -0.53 20.03
N GLU A 67 3.52 0.00 21.25
CA GLU A 67 4.74 0.59 21.80
C GLU A 67 5.89 -0.43 21.91
N GLU A 68 5.57 -1.69 22.23
CA GLU A 68 6.54 -2.78 22.27
C GLU A 68 7.14 -3.05 20.88
N GLU A 69 6.30 -3.16 19.84
CA GLU A 69 6.75 -3.35 18.45
C GLU A 69 7.56 -2.14 17.96
N ARG A 70 7.14 -0.93 18.34
CA ARG A 70 7.83 0.32 18.00
C ARG A 70 9.25 0.32 18.56
N GLN A 71 9.42 -0.06 19.82
CA GLN A 71 10.74 -0.16 20.45
C GLN A 71 11.57 -1.32 19.87
N ARG A 72 10.95 -2.49 19.68
CA ARG A 72 11.61 -3.69 19.14
C ARG A 72 12.13 -3.48 17.72
N HIS A 73 11.38 -2.77 16.88
CA HIS A 73 11.67 -2.57 15.46
C HIS A 73 12.19 -1.16 15.14
N TYR A 74 12.46 -0.34 16.15
CA TYR A 74 12.94 1.04 16.00
C TYR A 74 12.06 1.88 15.07
N LEU A 75 10.74 1.75 15.22
CA LEU A 75 9.79 2.46 14.38
C LEU A 75 9.67 3.92 14.83
N MET A 76 9.87 4.83 13.89
CA MET A 76 9.80 6.27 14.08
C MET A 76 8.48 6.84 13.52
N GLN A 77 8.26 8.14 13.65
CA GLN A 77 7.13 8.79 13.00
C GLN A 77 7.32 8.79 11.47
N PRO A 78 6.23 8.75 10.67
CA PRO A 78 6.34 8.79 9.20
C PRO A 78 7.16 9.97 8.67
N THR A 79 7.14 11.12 9.36
CA THR A 79 7.92 12.32 9.02
C THR A 79 9.43 12.14 9.16
N GLU A 80 9.89 11.11 9.86
CA GLU A 80 11.31 10.84 10.11
C GLU A 80 11.91 9.91 9.04
N TYR A 81 11.07 9.34 8.16
CA TYR A 81 11.51 8.47 7.08
C TYR A 81 11.60 9.23 5.76
N SER A 82 12.80 9.26 5.17
CA SER A 82 13.07 9.90 3.87
C SER A 82 12.22 9.38 2.72
N TYR A 83 11.59 8.20 2.81
CA TYR A 83 10.70 7.67 1.76
C TYR A 83 9.21 7.97 2.00
N LEU A 84 8.88 8.61 3.12
CA LEU A 84 7.50 8.94 3.51
C LEU A 84 7.29 10.44 3.70
N ASN A 85 8.37 11.23 3.79
CA ASN A 85 8.34 12.66 4.10
C ASN A 85 8.78 13.59 2.95
N GLN A 86 8.99 13.08 1.73
CA GLN A 86 9.58 13.85 0.62
C GLN A 86 8.68 14.98 0.11
N VAL A 87 7.37 14.88 0.36
CA VAL A 87 6.36 15.78 -0.19
C VAL A 87 5.46 16.28 0.94
N ASN A 88 5.78 17.48 1.43
CA ASN A 88 5.37 18.08 2.70
C ASN A 88 3.85 18.33 2.95
N ASN A 89 2.92 17.79 2.16
CA ASN A 89 1.49 18.12 2.27
C ASN A 89 0.52 16.96 2.54
N CYS A 90 0.91 15.70 2.36
CA CYS A 90 -0.04 14.57 2.45
C CYS A 90 0.49 13.44 3.35
N ILE A 91 0.63 13.68 4.65
CA ILE A 91 1.02 12.65 5.64
C ILE A 91 -0.19 12.14 6.45
N LYS A 92 -1.31 12.89 6.45
CA LYS A 92 -2.52 12.50 7.18
C LYS A 92 -3.18 11.27 6.56
N VAL A 93 -3.36 10.22 7.36
CA VAL A 93 -4.21 9.07 7.04
C VAL A 93 -5.65 9.49 7.28
N CYS A 94 -6.37 9.89 6.22
CA CYS A 94 -7.82 9.96 6.27
C CYS A 94 -8.37 8.54 6.32
N PHE A 95 -8.80 8.09 7.49
CA PHE A 95 -9.75 6.98 7.60
C PHE A 95 -11.11 7.52 7.11
N GLN A 96 -11.55 7.06 5.94
CA GLN A 96 -12.95 7.05 5.56
C GLN A 96 -13.36 5.60 5.34
#